data_AF-A0A2C6WJX0-F1
#
_entry.id   AF-A0A2C6WJX0-F1
#
_cell.length_a   1.000
_cell.length_b   1.000
_cell.length_c   1.000
_cell.angle_alpha   90.00
_cell.angle_beta   90.00
_cell.angle_gamma   90.00
#
_symmetry.space_group_name_H-M   'P 1'
#
loop_
_entity.id
_entity.type
_entity.pdbx_description
1 polymer ?
#
loop_
_entity_poly.entity_id
_entity_poly.type
_entity_poly.pdbx_seq_one_letter_code
_entity_poly.pdbx_strand_id
1 'polypeptide(L)'
;FSKNYTRRFHDTDLFEQIFEKILEIAIKNNLIDHSSLFIDSTHIKANANKNKYIKKIVKKDALHFQEELDNEINEQRRAQGKKPIKNKDKEEYKTKKVSTTDPEAGYYVKGEREKQFAYSLHACVDKNGYIIDKHVTPGNIHDSTQLKPMIERLETKQMLPITLAIDSGYKTPFNAHFLLEKAIVPAMPYTRPKGKPGFFRTKDFIYDEHYDTY
;
A
#
# COMPACT_ATOMS: atom_id res chain seq x y z
N PHE A 1 4.44 6.99 -24.12
CA PHE A 1 5.57 6.57 -24.98
C PHE A 1 5.20 6.70 -26.44
N SER A 2 6.13 7.08 -27.32
CA SER A 2 5.89 7.05 -28.77
C SER A 2 5.90 5.60 -29.26
N LYS A 3 5.21 5.31 -30.39
CA LYS A 3 5.17 3.94 -30.97
C LYS A 3 6.57 3.38 -31.28
N ASN A 4 7.54 4.26 -31.54
CA ASN A 4 8.93 3.85 -31.76
C ASN A 4 9.61 3.31 -30.50
N TYR A 5 9.38 3.95 -29.36
CA TYR A 5 9.90 3.46 -28.07
C TYR A 5 9.27 2.13 -27.69
N THR A 6 7.95 2.03 -27.80
CA THR A 6 7.23 0.79 -27.51
C THR A 6 7.73 -0.36 -28.37
N ARG A 7 8.00 -0.16 -29.66
CA ARG A 7 8.52 -1.22 -30.54
C ARG A 7 9.96 -1.64 -30.24
N ARG A 8 10.83 -0.68 -29.90
CA ARG A 8 12.26 -0.94 -29.69
C ARG A 8 12.57 -1.57 -28.34
N PHE A 9 11.76 -1.26 -27.34
CA PHE A 9 12.03 -1.60 -25.94
C PHE A 9 10.90 -2.43 -25.31
N HIS A 10 10.01 -3.02 -26.12
CA HIS A 10 8.77 -3.66 -25.67
C HIS A 10 8.96 -4.71 -24.58
N ASP A 11 10.09 -5.41 -24.60
CA ASP A 11 10.39 -6.52 -23.68
C ASP A 11 11.83 -6.40 -23.14
N THR A 12 12.33 -5.17 -23.05
CA THR A 12 13.66 -4.90 -22.52
C THR A 12 13.56 -4.28 -21.14
N ASP A 13 14.42 -4.72 -20.24
CA ASP A 13 14.66 -4.14 -18.92
C ASP A 13 15.65 -2.96 -18.95
N LEU A 14 16.00 -2.46 -20.15
CA LEU A 14 17.02 -1.42 -20.34
C LEU A 14 16.80 -0.18 -19.45
N PHE A 15 15.55 0.30 -19.31
CA PHE A 15 15.26 1.45 -18.45
C PHE A 15 15.44 1.13 -16.96
N GLU A 16 15.17 -0.11 -16.56
CA GLU A 16 15.40 -0.58 -15.20
C GLU A 16 16.91 -0.69 -14.96
N GLN A 17 17.67 -1.29 -15.88
CA GLN A 17 19.13 -1.36 -15.80
C GLN A 17 19.79 0.02 -15.74
N ILE A 18 19.35 0.98 -16.57
CA ILE A 18 19.87 2.36 -16.54
C ILE A 18 19.56 3.01 -15.18
N PHE A 19 18.34 2.84 -14.68
CA PHE A 19 17.93 3.37 -13.38
C PHE A 19 18.76 2.77 -12.24
N GLU A 20 18.90 1.45 -12.21
CA GLU A 20 19.72 0.75 -11.22
C GLU A 20 21.17 1.19 -11.29
N LYS A 21 21.71 1.40 -12.50
CA LYS A 21 23.09 1.86 -12.64
C LYS A 21 23.31 3.27 -12.08
N ILE A 22 22.37 4.17 -12.32
CA ILE A 22 22.41 5.52 -11.75
C ILE A 22 22.28 5.46 -10.23
N LEU A 23 21.39 4.59 -9.72
CA LEU A 23 21.20 4.38 -8.29
C LEU A 23 22.47 3.85 -7.63
N GLU A 24 23.12 2.85 -8.20
CA GLU A 24 24.42 2.33 -7.73
C GLU A 24 25.48 3.44 -7.64
N ILE A 25 25.55 4.30 -8.65
CA ILE A 25 26.51 5.42 -8.67
C ILE A 25 26.16 6.39 -7.54
N ALA A 26 24.89 6.72 -7.33
CA ALA A 26 24.46 7.61 -6.26
C ALA A 26 24.76 7.03 -4.86
N ILE A 27 24.56 5.73 -4.66
CA ILE A 27 24.92 5.02 -3.42
C ILE A 27 26.43 5.08 -3.19
N LYS A 28 27.24 4.75 -4.21
CA LYS A 28 28.71 4.78 -4.12
C LYS A 28 29.28 6.15 -3.78
N ASN A 29 28.58 7.21 -4.17
CA ASN A 29 28.95 8.60 -3.87
C ASN A 29 28.31 9.12 -2.58
N ASN A 30 27.69 8.25 -1.76
CA ASN A 30 27.00 8.61 -0.51
C ASN A 30 25.93 9.71 -0.68
N LEU A 31 25.26 9.75 -1.83
CA LEU A 31 24.20 10.72 -2.12
C LEU A 31 22.83 10.28 -1.58
N ILE A 32 22.68 8.98 -1.32
CA ILE A 32 21.43 8.37 -0.85
C ILE A 32 21.54 8.02 0.62
N ASP A 33 20.56 8.47 1.39
CA ASP A 33 20.40 8.02 2.78
C ASP A 33 19.30 6.97 2.90
N HIS A 34 19.69 5.71 3.03
CA HIS A 34 18.75 4.60 3.17
C HIS A 34 18.30 4.36 4.62
N SER A 35 18.69 5.19 5.60
CA SER A 35 18.25 5.00 6.99
C SER A 35 16.76 5.27 7.17
N SER A 36 16.25 6.25 6.44
CA SER A 36 14.89 6.76 6.55
C SER A 36 14.27 6.88 5.17
N LEU A 37 13.27 6.04 4.92
CA LEU A 37 12.60 5.96 3.63
C LEU A 37 11.14 6.36 3.71
N PHE A 38 10.61 6.82 2.59
CA PHE A 38 9.25 7.30 2.46
C PHE A 38 8.56 6.55 1.31
N ILE A 39 7.39 5.97 1.58
CA ILE A 39 6.57 5.28 0.57
C ILE A 39 5.25 6.02 0.38
N ASP A 40 5.00 6.40 -0.86
CA ASP A 40 3.75 6.99 -1.30
C ASP A 40 3.28 6.38 -2.62
N SER A 41 1.96 6.36 -2.84
CA SER A 41 1.36 5.89 -4.09
C SER A 41 0.84 7.09 -4.90
N THR A 42 1.08 7.08 -6.22
CA THR A 42 0.49 8.06 -7.13
C THR A 42 -0.23 7.36 -8.26
N HIS A 43 -1.48 7.78 -8.51
CA HIS A 43 -2.28 7.23 -9.59
C HIS A 43 -1.95 7.93 -10.91
N ILE A 44 -1.46 7.16 -11.88
CA ILE A 44 -1.17 7.59 -13.24
C ILE A 44 -2.32 7.16 -14.14
N LYS A 45 -2.96 8.14 -14.79
CA LYS A 45 -4.07 7.88 -15.71
C LYS A 45 -3.59 7.08 -16.92
N ALA A 46 -4.24 5.95 -17.19
CA ALA A 46 -3.99 5.16 -18.39
C ALA A 46 -4.63 5.81 -19.61
N ASN A 47 -4.03 5.61 -20.80
CA ASN A 47 -4.61 6.05 -22.07
C ASN A 47 -5.72 5.08 -22.53
N ALA A 48 -6.76 4.94 -21.71
CA ALA A 48 -7.86 4.02 -21.92
C ALA A 48 -9.20 4.70 -21.67
N ASN A 49 -10.17 4.46 -22.56
CA ASN A 49 -11.48 5.08 -22.45
C ASN A 49 -12.30 4.42 -21.32
N LYS A 50 -12.68 5.22 -20.32
CA LYS A 50 -13.47 4.79 -19.15
C LYS A 50 -14.83 4.16 -19.48
N ASN A 51 -15.36 4.40 -20.67
CA ASN A 51 -16.64 3.84 -21.13
C ASN A 51 -16.49 2.58 -22.00
N LYS A 52 -15.26 2.20 -22.41
CA LYS A 52 -15.00 1.02 -23.25
C LYS A 52 -14.41 -0.12 -22.42
N TYR A 53 -15.27 -0.87 -21.76
CA TYR A 53 -14.86 -1.97 -20.88
C TYR A 53 -15.75 -3.20 -21.00
N ILE A 54 -15.18 -4.34 -20.62
CA ILE A 54 -15.89 -5.61 -20.45
C ILE A 54 -15.97 -5.89 -18.94
N LYS A 55 -17.11 -6.41 -18.49
CA LYS A 55 -17.27 -6.86 -17.10
C LYS A 55 -16.77 -8.30 -17.02
N LYS A 56 -15.78 -8.55 -16.17
CA LYS A 56 -15.27 -9.89 -15.88
C LYS A 56 -15.56 -10.23 -14.42
N ILE A 57 -16.11 -11.42 -14.18
CA ILE A 57 -16.27 -11.95 -12.83
C ILE A 57 -14.93 -12.55 -12.44
N VAL A 58 -14.38 -12.09 -11.32
CA VAL A 58 -13.09 -12.55 -10.80
C VAL A 58 -13.32 -13.03 -9.37
N LYS A 59 -12.70 -14.16 -9.01
CA LYS A 59 -12.65 -14.61 -7.62
C LYS A 59 -11.95 -13.53 -6.80
N LYS A 60 -12.55 -13.15 -5.66
CA LYS A 60 -11.89 -12.24 -4.73
C LYS A 60 -10.79 -13.05 -4.05
N ASP A 61 -9.54 -12.72 -4.34
CA ASP A 61 -8.43 -13.30 -3.60
C ASP A 61 -8.65 -13.00 -2.11
N ALA A 62 -8.50 -14.04 -1.29
CA ALA A 62 -8.36 -13.86 0.14
C ALA A 62 -7.15 -12.95 0.35
N LEU A 63 -7.29 -11.96 1.23
CA LEU A 63 -6.13 -11.19 1.66
C LEU A 63 -5.20 -12.19 2.35
N HIS A 64 -4.08 -12.55 1.73
CA HIS A 64 -3.09 -13.51 2.27
C HIS A 64 -2.73 -13.21 3.73
N PHE A 65 -2.79 -11.93 4.09
CA PHE A 65 -2.57 -11.38 5.43
C PHE A 65 -3.66 -11.70 6.45
N GLN A 66 -4.91 -11.86 6.00
CA GLN A 66 -6.02 -12.17 6.89
C GLN A 66 -5.86 -13.59 7.45
N GLU A 67 -5.38 -14.52 6.63
CA GLU A 67 -5.12 -15.90 7.06
C GLU A 67 -3.96 -15.96 8.08
N GLU A 68 -2.86 -15.25 7.83
CA GLU A 68 -1.73 -15.10 8.77
C GLU A 68 -2.21 -14.52 10.12
N LEU A 69 -2.95 -13.41 10.10
CA LEU A 69 -3.51 -12.79 11.30
C LEU A 69 -4.48 -13.70 12.07
N ASP A 70 -5.38 -14.37 11.35
CA ASP A 70 -6.35 -15.26 11.98
C ASP A 70 -5.65 -16.45 12.64
N ASN A 71 -4.54 -16.94 12.05
CA ASN A 71 -3.70 -17.98 12.65
C ASN A 71 -3.03 -17.50 13.94
N GLU A 72 -2.38 -16.34 13.94
CA GLU A 72 -1.78 -15.74 15.14
C GLU A 72 -2.81 -15.51 16.25
N ILE A 73 -3.98 -14.95 15.91
CA ILE A 73 -5.08 -14.76 16.85
C ILE A 73 -5.52 -16.11 17.42
N ASN A 74 -5.60 -17.15 16.60
CA ASN A 74 -5.98 -18.48 17.04
C ASN A 74 -4.93 -19.11 17.96
N GLU A 75 -3.65 -18.89 17.74
CA GLU A 75 -2.57 -19.33 18.63
C GLU A 75 -2.66 -18.64 20.00
N GLN A 76 -2.84 -17.32 20.01
CA GLN A 76 -3.06 -16.56 21.25
C GLN A 76 -4.32 -17.02 21.99
N ARG A 77 -5.41 -17.31 21.26
CA ARG A 77 -6.64 -17.85 21.85
C ARG A 77 -6.41 -19.22 22.46
N ARG A 78 -5.67 -20.12 21.81
CA ARG A 78 -5.31 -21.44 22.36
C ARG A 78 -4.47 -21.30 23.63
N ALA A 79 -3.48 -20.41 23.64
CA ALA A 79 -2.68 -20.12 24.83
C ALA A 79 -3.54 -19.61 26.00
N GLN A 80 -4.62 -18.86 25.71
CA GLN A 80 -5.61 -18.40 26.68
C GLN A 80 -6.74 -19.42 26.96
N GLY A 81 -6.67 -20.65 26.45
CA GLY A 81 -7.70 -21.69 26.63
C GLY A 81 -9.03 -21.41 25.90
N LYS A 82 -9.07 -20.45 24.98
CA LYS A 82 -10.26 -20.09 24.18
C LYS A 82 -10.33 -20.93 22.91
N LYS A 83 -11.56 -21.20 22.46
CA LYS A 83 -11.79 -21.89 21.18
C LYS A 83 -11.30 -21.03 19.99
N PRO A 84 -10.72 -21.66 18.96
CA PRO A 84 -10.30 -20.96 17.75
C PRO A 84 -11.51 -20.37 17.01
N ILE A 85 -11.30 -19.25 16.34
CA ILE A 85 -12.27 -18.64 15.44
C ILE A 85 -12.37 -19.54 14.21
N LYS A 86 -13.60 -19.91 13.84
CA LYS A 86 -13.82 -20.67 12.62
C LYS A 86 -13.73 -19.74 11.42
N ASN A 87 -12.74 -19.95 10.56
CA ASN A 87 -12.68 -19.31 9.26
C ASN A 87 -13.82 -19.88 8.41
N LYS A 88 -14.64 -19.01 7.84
CA LYS A 88 -15.63 -19.39 6.84
C LYS A 88 -15.00 -19.09 5.49
N ASP A 89 -14.57 -20.12 4.79
CA ASP A 89 -14.12 -20.02 3.41
C ASP A 89 -15.33 -19.69 2.54
N LYS A 90 -15.63 -18.40 2.42
CA LYS A 90 -16.63 -17.90 1.50
C LYS A 90 -15.90 -17.51 0.23
N GLU A 91 -16.13 -18.28 -0.83
CA GLU A 91 -15.74 -17.85 -2.16
C GLU A 91 -16.57 -16.63 -2.56
N GLU A 92 -15.99 -15.45 -2.38
CA GLU A 92 -16.61 -14.20 -2.82
C GLU A 92 -16.17 -13.91 -4.25
N TYR A 93 -17.14 -13.62 -5.11
CA TYR A 93 -16.89 -13.22 -6.49
C TYR A 93 -17.15 -11.73 -6.63
N LYS A 94 -16.24 -11.01 -7.30
CA LYS A 94 -16.39 -9.58 -7.60
C LYS A 94 -16.43 -9.34 -9.10
N THR A 95 -17.31 -8.45 -9.52
CA THR A 95 -17.32 -7.97 -10.91
C THR A 95 -16.28 -6.87 -11.08
N LYS A 96 -15.27 -7.10 -11.92
CA LYS A 96 -14.24 -6.11 -12.29
C LYS A 96 -14.54 -5.55 -13.68
N LYS A 97 -14.33 -4.24 -13.87
CA LYS A 97 -14.30 -3.62 -15.20
C LYS A 97 -12.89 -3.74 -15.75
N VAL A 98 -12.76 -4.36 -16.92
CA VAL A 98 -11.49 -4.53 -17.64
C VAL A 98 -11.57 -3.70 -18.92
N SER A 99 -10.57 -2.86 -19.17
CA SER A 99 -10.54 -2.05 -20.39
C SER A 99 -10.33 -2.94 -21.60
N THR A 100 -10.93 -2.54 -22.72
CA THR A 100 -10.70 -3.18 -24.03
C THR A 100 -9.40 -2.73 -24.69
N THR A 101 -8.89 -1.55 -24.32
CA THR A 101 -7.69 -0.96 -24.90
C THR A 101 -6.44 -1.30 -24.09
N ASP A 102 -6.57 -1.36 -22.76
CA ASP A 102 -5.48 -1.64 -21.83
C ASP A 102 -5.97 -2.53 -20.67
N PRO A 103 -5.96 -3.86 -20.83
CA PRO A 103 -6.50 -4.79 -19.83
C PRO A 103 -5.76 -4.78 -18.49
N GLU A 104 -4.51 -4.32 -18.45
CA GLU A 104 -3.67 -4.26 -17.25
C GLU A 104 -4.01 -3.05 -16.37
N ALA A 105 -4.56 -1.98 -16.96
CA ALA A 105 -4.99 -0.82 -16.21
C ALA A 105 -6.18 -1.15 -15.28
N GLY A 106 -6.08 -0.68 -14.04
CA GLY A 106 -7.14 -0.84 -13.04
C GLY A 106 -8.21 0.22 -13.17
N TYR A 107 -9.49 -0.17 -13.08
CA TYR A 107 -10.58 0.79 -13.00
C TYR A 107 -10.60 1.47 -11.63
N TYR A 108 -10.20 2.73 -11.59
CA TYR A 108 -10.06 3.56 -10.40
C TYR A 108 -11.19 4.59 -10.30
N VAL A 109 -11.64 4.84 -9.07
CA VAL A 109 -12.73 5.77 -8.75
C VAL A 109 -12.27 6.70 -7.63
N LYS A 110 -12.00 7.97 -7.97
CA LYS A 110 -11.65 9.03 -7.02
C LYS A 110 -12.91 9.82 -6.68
N GLY A 111 -13.60 9.39 -5.63
CA GLY A 111 -14.87 9.97 -5.20
C GLY A 111 -15.98 9.83 -6.24
N GLU A 112 -16.96 10.74 -6.21
CA GLU A 112 -18.15 10.64 -7.06
C GLU A 112 -17.91 11.02 -8.53
N ARG A 113 -16.92 11.89 -8.79
CA ARG A 113 -16.76 12.58 -10.08
C ARG A 113 -15.73 11.95 -11.02
N GLU A 114 -14.62 11.44 -10.50
CA GLU A 114 -13.51 10.96 -11.33
C GLU A 114 -13.46 9.44 -11.39
N LYS A 115 -13.89 8.90 -12.54
CA LYS A 115 -13.79 7.47 -12.87
C LYS A 115 -12.85 7.32 -14.06
N GLN A 116 -11.77 6.55 -13.92
CA GLN A 116 -10.79 6.36 -14.98
C GLN A 116 -10.07 5.03 -14.86
N PHE A 117 -9.47 4.57 -15.95
CA PHE A 117 -8.47 3.51 -15.89
C PHE A 117 -7.13 4.13 -15.50
N ALA A 118 -6.43 3.53 -14.55
CA ALA A 118 -5.18 4.05 -13.99
C ALA A 118 -4.25 2.91 -13.55
N TYR A 119 -2.99 3.28 -13.36
CA TYR A 119 -1.96 2.52 -12.65
C TYR A 119 -1.62 3.23 -11.35
N SER A 120 -1.26 2.49 -10.31
CA SER A 120 -0.69 3.04 -9.08
C SER A 120 0.81 2.82 -9.11
N LEU A 121 1.56 3.92 -9.10
CA LEU A 121 3.01 3.93 -8.93
C LEU A 121 3.30 4.08 -7.45
N HIS A 122 3.81 3.03 -6.82
CA HIS A 122 4.29 3.05 -5.45
C HIS A 122 5.79 3.36 -5.49
N ALA A 123 6.19 4.53 -5.01
CA ALA A 123 7.57 4.99 -5.04
C ALA A 123 8.15 4.95 -3.64
N CYS A 124 9.37 4.42 -3.50
CA CYS A 124 10.18 4.50 -2.30
C CYS A 124 11.27 5.56 -2.51
N VAL A 125 11.27 6.60 -1.68
CA VAL A 125 12.21 7.71 -1.78
C VAL A 125 13.00 7.89 -0.49
N ASP A 126 14.20 8.43 -0.61
CA ASP A 126 15.01 8.85 0.53
C ASP A 126 14.66 10.28 0.98
N LYS A 127 15.31 10.73 2.06
CA LYS A 127 15.13 12.09 2.59
C LYS A 127 15.61 13.21 1.65
N ASN A 128 16.51 12.89 0.72
CA ASN A 128 17.09 13.83 -0.24
C ASN A 128 16.28 13.90 -1.55
N GLY A 129 15.24 13.06 -1.70
CA GLY A 129 14.36 12.99 -2.86
C GLY A 129 14.81 12.03 -3.96
N TYR A 130 15.81 11.18 -3.71
CA TYR A 130 16.19 10.10 -4.61
C TYR A 130 15.17 8.96 -4.53
N ILE A 131 14.73 8.50 -5.69
CA ILE A 131 13.91 7.29 -5.80
C ILE A 131 14.82 6.07 -5.69
N ILE A 132 14.59 5.23 -4.70
CA ILE A 132 15.34 3.99 -4.46
C ILE A 132 14.70 2.81 -5.19
N ASP A 133 13.38 2.69 -5.09
CA ASP A 133 12.64 1.65 -5.78
C ASP A 133 11.28 2.15 -6.23
N LYS A 134 10.73 1.51 -7.25
CA LYS A 134 9.41 1.78 -7.77
C LYS A 134 8.69 0.46 -8.07
N HIS A 135 7.42 0.40 -7.70
CA HIS A 135 6.54 -0.73 -7.97
C HIS A 135 5.26 -0.23 -8.61
N VAL A 136 4.87 -0.82 -9.74
CA VAL A 136 3.69 -0.39 -10.50
C VAL A 136 2.62 -1.47 -10.41
N THR A 137 1.41 -1.05 -10.07
CA THR A 137 0.25 -1.93 -10.00
C THR A 137 -0.94 -1.36 -10.76
N PRO A 138 -1.93 -2.19 -11.11
CA PRO A 138 -3.22 -1.68 -11.57
C PRO A 138 -3.86 -0.77 -10.52
N GLY A 139 -4.41 0.37 -10.92
CA GLY A 139 -5.00 1.37 -10.00
C GLY A 139 -6.27 0.94 -9.26
N ASN A 140 -6.65 -0.33 -9.35
CA ASN A 140 -7.74 -0.92 -8.57
C ASN A 140 -7.22 -1.82 -7.44
N ILE A 141 -5.90 -1.94 -7.28
CA ILE A 141 -5.25 -2.61 -6.15
C ILE A 141 -5.15 -1.59 -5.02
N HIS A 142 -5.41 -2.05 -3.80
CA HIS A 142 -5.39 -1.19 -2.62
C HIS A 142 -3.96 -1.08 -2.07
N ASP A 143 -3.51 0.13 -1.77
CA ASP A 143 -2.14 0.43 -1.35
C ASP A 143 -1.69 -0.41 -0.13
N SER A 144 -2.60 -0.67 0.81
CA SER A 144 -2.32 -1.50 1.98
C SER A 144 -1.76 -2.88 1.66
N THR A 145 -2.04 -3.45 0.48
CA THR A 145 -1.53 -4.77 0.10
C THR A 145 -0.16 -4.72 -0.58
N GLN A 146 0.31 -3.53 -0.95
CA GLN A 146 1.54 -3.34 -1.71
C GLN A 146 2.76 -3.01 -0.84
N LEU A 147 2.57 -2.77 0.46
CA LEU A 147 3.70 -2.53 1.36
C LEU A 147 4.62 -3.74 1.48
N LYS A 148 4.08 -4.94 1.79
CA LYS A 148 4.88 -6.17 1.91
C LYS A 148 5.72 -6.45 0.65
N PRO A 149 5.14 -6.48 -0.56
CA PRO A 149 5.91 -6.60 -1.81
C PRO A 149 7.02 -5.56 -1.95
N MET A 150 6.79 -4.30 -1.57
CA MET A 150 7.82 -3.27 -1.63
C MET A 150 8.97 -3.53 -0.67
N ILE A 151 8.70 -3.95 0.56
CA ILE A 151 9.75 -4.26 1.54
C ILE A 151 10.55 -5.49 1.11
N GLU A 152 9.91 -6.52 0.59
CA GLU A 152 10.60 -7.71 0.05
C GLU A 152 11.53 -7.35 -1.13
N ARG A 153 11.12 -6.40 -1.98
CA ARG A 153 11.99 -5.85 -3.03
C ARG A 153 13.18 -5.08 -2.47
N LEU A 154 12.98 -4.25 -1.44
CA LEU A 154 14.06 -3.52 -0.76
C LEU A 154 15.02 -4.47 -0.04
N GLU A 155 14.51 -5.56 0.54
CA GLU A 155 15.29 -6.61 1.17
C GLU A 155 16.19 -7.33 0.16
N THR A 156 15.65 -7.66 -1.01
CA THR A 156 16.43 -8.26 -2.11
C THR A 156 17.57 -7.34 -2.56
N LYS A 157 17.36 -6.02 -2.50
CA LYS A 157 18.37 -4.99 -2.81
C LYS A 157 19.32 -4.68 -1.64
N GLN A 158 19.13 -5.29 -0.47
CA GLN A 158 19.87 -5.00 0.76
C GLN A 158 19.77 -3.52 1.19
N MET A 159 18.63 -2.88 0.94
CA MET A 159 18.37 -1.47 1.25
C MET A 159 17.23 -1.30 2.27
N LEU A 160 17.17 -2.18 3.28
CA LEU A 160 16.18 -2.06 4.34
C LEU A 160 16.46 -0.82 5.20
N PRO A 161 15.44 0.00 5.48
CA PRO A 161 15.60 1.19 6.31
C PRO A 161 15.49 0.88 7.79
N ILE A 162 16.00 1.79 8.62
CA ILE A 162 15.75 1.80 10.06
C ILE A 162 14.34 2.35 10.34
N THR A 163 13.96 3.42 9.64
CA THR A 163 12.65 4.07 9.78
C THR A 163 11.95 4.16 8.43
N LEU A 164 10.65 3.82 8.40
CA LEU A 164 9.84 3.89 7.21
C LEU A 164 8.61 4.75 7.43
N ALA A 165 8.56 5.89 6.76
CA ALA A 165 7.37 6.75 6.71
C ALA A 165 6.45 6.29 5.57
N ILE A 166 5.17 6.10 5.87
CA ILE A 166 4.19 5.62 4.90
C ILE A 166 2.93 6.48 4.93
N ASP A 167 2.30 6.66 3.78
CA ASP A 167 0.99 7.31 3.70
C ASP A 167 -0.11 6.53 4.45
N SER A 168 -1.17 7.24 4.82
CA SER A 168 -2.39 6.70 5.41
C SER A 168 -2.99 5.51 4.64
N GLY A 169 -2.82 5.43 3.31
CA GLY A 169 -3.28 4.30 2.49
C GLY A 169 -2.62 2.97 2.84
N TYR A 170 -1.40 3.01 3.40
CA TYR A 170 -0.65 1.82 3.81
C TYR A 170 -0.84 1.49 5.30
N LYS A 171 -1.49 2.36 6.07
CA LYS A 171 -1.65 2.21 7.52
C LYS A 171 -2.64 1.09 7.84
N THR A 172 -2.12 -0.11 8.13
CA THR A 172 -2.89 -1.24 8.67
C THR A 172 -2.14 -1.89 9.84
N PRO A 173 -2.86 -2.55 10.77
CA PRO A 173 -2.22 -3.29 11.85
C PRO A 173 -1.25 -4.37 11.34
N PHE A 174 -1.63 -5.07 10.26
CA PHE A 174 -0.78 -6.05 9.59
C PHE A 174 0.54 -5.44 9.12
N ASN A 175 0.48 -4.33 8.38
CA ASN A 175 1.66 -3.66 7.87
C ASN A 175 2.55 -3.13 9.00
N ALA A 176 1.96 -2.63 10.08
CA ALA A 176 2.71 -2.20 11.25
C ALA A 176 3.43 -3.39 11.92
N HIS A 177 2.75 -4.51 12.09
CA HIS A 177 3.33 -5.72 12.65
C HIS A 177 4.49 -6.24 11.79
N PHE A 178 4.26 -6.41 10.49
CA PHE A 178 5.25 -6.86 9.53
C PHE A 178 6.52 -5.99 9.49
N LEU A 179 6.39 -4.66 9.58
CA LEU A 179 7.54 -3.77 9.66
C LEU A 179 8.32 -3.96 10.96
N LEU A 180 7.62 -4.10 12.09
CA LEU A 180 8.25 -4.31 13.40
C LEU A 180 8.99 -5.65 13.48
N GLU A 181 8.46 -6.72 12.89
CA GLU A 181 9.14 -8.02 12.79
C GLU A 181 10.46 -7.92 12.02
N LYS A 182 10.51 -7.07 10.99
CA LYS A 182 11.74 -6.78 10.23
C LYS A 182 12.65 -5.74 10.90
N ALA A 183 12.38 -5.38 12.16
CA ALA A 183 13.08 -4.34 12.92
C ALA A 183 13.08 -2.95 12.24
N ILE A 184 12.06 -2.66 11.43
CA ILE A 184 11.83 -1.36 10.80
C ILE A 184 10.85 -0.57 11.65
N VAL A 185 11.20 0.65 12.02
CA VAL A 185 10.31 1.53 12.80
C VAL A 185 9.28 2.19 11.87
N PRO A 186 7.97 1.88 12.01
CA PRO A 186 6.95 2.48 11.16
C PRO A 186 6.58 3.89 11.62
N ALA A 187 6.81 4.90 10.76
CA ALA A 187 6.31 6.26 10.93
C ALA A 187 4.98 6.43 10.19
N MET A 188 3.88 6.06 10.86
CA MET A 188 2.52 6.14 10.30
C MET A 188 1.75 7.37 10.81
N PRO A 189 0.89 8.00 9.99
CA PRO A 189 0.09 9.14 10.43
C PRO A 189 -0.89 8.74 11.54
N TYR A 190 -0.92 9.48 12.65
CA TYR A 190 -1.90 9.28 13.71
C TYR A 190 -3.27 9.80 13.29
N THR A 191 -4.32 9.00 13.49
CA THR A 191 -5.71 9.42 13.26
C THR A 191 -6.40 9.43 14.59
N ARG A 192 -6.77 10.61 15.08
CA ARG A 192 -7.49 10.73 16.34
C ARG A 192 -8.85 10.02 16.22
N PRO A 193 -9.25 9.20 17.21
CA PRO A 193 -10.58 8.63 17.26
C PRO A 193 -11.64 9.73 17.14
N LYS A 194 -12.49 9.62 16.12
CA LYS A 194 -13.67 10.47 15.99
C LYS A 194 -14.75 9.82 16.85
N GLY A 195 -15.15 10.50 17.94
CA GLY A 195 -16.27 10.07 18.77
C GLY A 195 -17.56 9.92 17.95
N LYS A 196 -18.60 9.34 18.55
CA LYS A 196 -19.89 9.19 17.87
C LYS A 196 -20.40 10.56 17.39
N PRO A 197 -20.86 10.67 16.13
CA PRO A 197 -21.46 11.91 15.66
C PRO A 197 -22.66 12.29 16.55
N GLY A 198 -22.73 13.56 16.96
CA GLY A 198 -23.74 14.06 17.89
C GLY A 198 -23.40 13.94 19.38
N PHE A 199 -22.27 13.31 19.73
CA PHE A 199 -21.79 13.26 21.12
C PHE A 199 -20.72 14.33 21.37
N PHE A 200 -20.72 14.89 22.59
CA PHE A 200 -19.70 15.83 23.05
C PHE A 200 -18.31 15.20 23.02
N ARG A 201 -17.31 15.99 22.65
CA ARG A 201 -15.89 15.60 22.71
C ARG A 201 -15.40 15.81 24.14
N THR A 202 -14.35 15.11 24.54
CA THR A 202 -13.76 15.24 25.89
C THR A 202 -13.39 16.69 26.27
N LYS A 203 -13.05 17.52 25.27
CA LYS A 203 -12.74 18.95 25.47
C LYS A 203 -13.96 19.86 25.67
N ASP A 204 -15.15 19.33 25.43
CA ASP A 204 -16.42 20.04 25.62
C ASP A 204 -16.96 19.82 27.05
N PHE A 205 -16.33 18.90 27.81
CA PHE A 205 -16.57 18.70 29.25
C PHE A 205 -15.62 19.60 30.04
N ILE A 206 -16.13 20.21 31.10
CA ILE A 206 -15.35 21.03 32.05
C ILE A 206 -15.33 20.24 33.35
N TYR A 207 -14.13 19.83 33.77
CA TYR A 207 -13.98 19.12 35.03
C TYR A 207 -14.28 20.06 36.21
N ASP A 208 -15.16 19.59 37.10
CA ASP A 208 -15.46 20.23 38.37
C ASP A 208 -14.73 19.50 39.50
N GLU A 209 -13.69 20.14 40.04
CA GLU A 209 -12.86 19.61 41.13
C GLU A 209 -13.63 19.41 42.43
N HIS A 210 -14.69 20.18 42.69
CA HIS A 210 -15.43 20.10 43.96
C HIS A 210 -16.29 18.83 44.03
N TYR A 211 -16.80 18.37 42.89
CA TYR A 211 -17.69 17.22 42.79
C TYR A 211 -17.05 15.98 42.15
N ASP A 212 -15.79 16.07 41.68
CA ASP A 212 -15.08 15.01 40.96
C ASP A 212 -15.86 14.50 39.72
N THR A 213 -16.42 15.43 38.95
CA THR A 213 -17.27 15.14 37.77
C THR A 213 -16.86 15.95 36.54
N TYR A 214 -17.23 15.48 35.34
CA TYR A 214 -16.97 16.11 34.03
C TYR A 214 -18.25 16.63 33.37
#